data_AF-A0A009Y7Y3-F1
#
_entry.id   AF-A0A009Y7Y3-F1
#
_cell.length_a   1.000
_cell.length_b   1.000
_cell.length_c   1.000
_cell.angle_alpha   90.00
_cell.angle_beta   90.00
_cell.angle_gamma   90.00
#
_symmetry.space_group_name_H-M   'P 1'
#
loop_
_entity.id
_entity.type
_entity.pdbx_description
1 polymer ?
#
loop_
_entity_poly.entity_id
_entity_poly.type
_entity_poly.pdbx_seq_one_letter_code
_entity_poly.pdbx_strand_id
1 'polypeptide(L)' 'MRKSLGYTQQKLSELIRINKTTISEIENGRFTGSFDIFERVLDAVGLQFNVSPKQHSLPHWDEIEKMFSEDGE' A
#
# COMPACT_ATOMS: atom_id res chain seq x y z
N MET A 1 -0.04 -4.63 4.42
CA MET A 1 -0.67 -5.14 3.18
C MET A 1 -0.34 -6.60 2.95
N ARG A 2 0.57 -7.01 2.05
CA ARG A 2 0.81 -8.44 1.74
C ARG A 2 1.23 -9.32 2.94
N LYS A 3 1.82 -8.71 3.98
CA LYS A 3 2.25 -9.40 5.20
C LYS A 3 1.06 -10.01 5.97
N SER A 4 -0.12 -9.39 5.94
CA SER A 4 -1.32 -9.96 6.59
C SER A 4 -1.82 -11.24 5.91
N LEU A 5 -1.40 -11.48 4.65
CA LEU A 5 -1.67 -12.69 3.89
C LEU A 5 -0.48 -13.69 3.94
N GLY A 6 0.59 -13.38 4.68
CA GLY A 6 1.79 -14.20 4.74
C GLY A 6 2.59 -14.23 3.43
N TYR A 7 2.44 -13.24 2.55
CA TYR A 7 3.11 -13.22 1.25
C TYR A 7 4.44 -12.45 1.30
N THR A 8 5.46 -13.00 0.65
CA THR A 8 6.68 -12.26 0.29
C THR A 8 6.41 -11.39 -0.95
N GLN A 9 7.24 -10.38 -1.21
CA GLN A 9 7.15 -9.60 -2.47
C GLN A 9 7.32 -10.50 -3.70
N GLN A 10 8.18 -11.52 -3.58
CA GLN A 10 8.42 -12.50 -4.64
C GLN A 10 7.16 -13.33 -4.92
N LYS A 11 6.51 -13.83 -3.87
CA LYS A 11 5.26 -14.59 -4.01
C LYS A 11 4.14 -13.75 -4.65
N LEU A 12 4.01 -12.49 -4.23
CA LEU A 12 3.03 -11.59 -4.82
C LEU A 12 3.36 -11.28 -6.30
N SER A 13 4.64 -11.08 -6.61
CA SER A 13 5.13 -10.86 -7.98
C SER A 13 4.75 -12.01 -8.92
N GLU A 14 4.95 -13.25 -8.47
CA GLU A 14 4.58 -14.46 -9.21
C GLU A 14 3.06 -14.59 -9.39
N LEU A 15 2.29 -14.28 -8.34
CA LEU A 15 0.83 -14.41 -8.34
C LEU A 15 0.17 -13.49 -9.38
N ILE A 16 0.58 -12.23 -9.44
CA ILE A 16 -0.06 -11.20 -10.29
C ILE A 16 0.74 -10.84 -11.53
N ARG A 17 1.90 -11.49 -11.74
CA ARG A 17 2.82 -11.27 -12.86
C ARG A 17 3.29 -9.81 -12.97
N ILE A 18 3.53 -9.16 -11.84
CA ILE A 18 4.12 -7.82 -11.75
C ILE A 18 5.52 -7.96 -11.17
N ASN A 19 6.47 -7.15 -11.65
CA ASN A 19 7.85 -7.24 -11.17
C ASN A 19 7.94 -6.95 -9.66
N LYS A 20 8.73 -7.75 -8.93
CA LYS A 20 9.00 -7.55 -7.50
C LYS A 20 9.47 -6.12 -7.18
N THR A 21 10.29 -5.51 -8.04
CA THR A 21 10.76 -4.13 -7.89
C THR A 21 9.58 -3.15 -7.91
N THR A 22 8.62 -3.33 -8.80
CA THR A 22 7.40 -2.51 -8.85
C THR A 22 6.58 -2.62 -7.55
N ILE A 23 6.44 -3.83 -7.01
CA ILE A 23 5.80 -4.05 -5.71
C ILE A 23 6.58 -3.32 -4.59
N SER A 24 7.91 -3.37 -4.61
CA SER A 24 8.76 -2.67 -3.65
C SER A 24 8.63 -1.14 -3.76
N GLU A 25 8.57 -0.60 -4.99
CA GLU A 25 8.36 0.83 -5.21
C GLU A 25 7.00 1.29 -4.68
N ILE A 26 5.96 0.49 -4.88
CA ILE A 26 4.62 0.75 -4.33
C ILE A 26 4.66 0.76 -2.81
N GLU A 27 5.22 -0.28 -2.18
CA GLU A 27 5.29 -0.39 -0.72
C GLU A 27 6.11 0.73 -0.07
N ASN A 28 7.10 1.29 -0.78
CA ASN A 28 7.94 2.40 -0.30
C ASN A 28 7.47 3.78 -0.76
N GLY A 29 6.30 3.90 -1.40
CA GLY A 29 5.77 5.18 -1.87
C GLY A 29 6.57 5.84 -3.00
N ARG A 30 7.40 5.08 -3.73
CA ARG A 30 8.24 5.55 -4.84
C ARG A 30 7.67 5.26 -6.22
N PHE A 31 6.59 4.50 -6.31
CA PHE A 31 5.99 4.13 -7.58
C PHE A 31 5.30 5.32 -8.25
N THR A 32 5.76 5.68 -9.46
CA THR A 32 5.18 6.74 -10.31
C THR A 32 4.61 6.19 -11.61
N GLY A 33 4.36 4.88 -11.67
CA GLY A 33 3.83 4.22 -12.86
C GLY A 33 2.31 4.36 -13.01
N SER A 34 1.74 3.54 -13.88
CA SER A 34 0.32 3.60 -14.22
C SER A 34 -0.59 3.11 -13.09
N PHE A 35 -1.77 3.71 -13.01
CA PHE A 35 -2.76 3.40 -11.98
C PHE A 35 -3.24 1.94 -12.03
N ASP A 36 -3.34 1.34 -13.22
CA ASP A 36 -3.76 -0.06 -13.41
C ASP A 36 -2.83 -1.06 -12.73
N ILE A 37 -1.51 -0.82 -12.75
CA ILE A 37 -0.51 -1.65 -12.07
C ILE A 37 -0.73 -1.57 -10.56
N PHE A 38 -0.97 -0.36 -10.05
CA PHE A 38 -1.16 -0.17 -8.61
C PHE A 38 -2.49 -0.79 -8.15
N GLU A 39 -3.56 -0.63 -8.92
CA GLU A 39 -4.86 -1.27 -8.68
C GLU A 39 -4.75 -2.80 -8.65
N ARG A 40 -4.05 -3.43 -9.60
CA ARG A 40 -3.84 -4.90 -9.61
C ARG A 40 -3.11 -5.40 -8.37
N VAL A 41 -2.15 -4.62 -7.87
CA VAL A 41 -1.41 -4.96 -6.63
C VAL A 41 -2.33 -4.89 -5.42
N LEU A 42 -3.22 -3.90 -5.35
CA LEU A 42 -4.21 -3.75 -4.28
C LEU A 42 -5.31 -4.82 -4.34
N ASP A 43 -5.84 -5.12 -5.53
CA ASP A 43 -6.87 -6.14 -5.72
C ASP A 43 -6.39 -7.52 -5.23
N ALA A 44 -5.15 -7.87 -5.55
CA ALA A 44 -4.55 -9.15 -5.17
C ALA A 44 -4.31 -9.34 -3.66
N VAL A 45 -4.50 -8.29 -2.87
CA VAL A 45 -4.47 -8.36 -1.40
C VAL A 45 -5.82 -8.03 -0.77
N GLY A 46 -6.87 -7.89 -1.56
CA GLY A 46 -8.22 -7.55 -1.11
C GLY A 46 -8.39 -6.09 -0.70
N LEU A 47 -7.63 -5.17 -1.31
CA LEU A 47 -7.76 -3.73 -1.12
C LEU A 47 -8.29 -3.05 -2.38
N GLN A 48 -8.91 -1.88 -2.20
CA GLN A 48 -9.42 -1.05 -3.29
C GLN A 48 -9.16 0.42 -3.01
N PHE A 49 -9.19 1.25 -4.06
CA PHE A 49 -9.22 2.69 -3.89
C PHE A 49 -10.60 3.18 -3.45
N ASN A 50 -10.61 4.24 -2.65
CA ASN A 50 -11.80 5.02 -2.38
C ASN A 50 -11.50 6.48 -2.73
N VAL A 51 -12.38 7.10 -3.52
CA VAL A 51 -12.30 8.51 -3.86
C VAL A 51 -13.37 9.25 -3.07
N SER A 52 -12.94 10.09 -2.15
CA SER A 52 -13.82 10.94 -1.35
C SER A 52 -13.52 12.42 -1.60
N PRO A 53 -14.48 13.34 -1.34
CA PRO A 53 -14.20 14.77 -1.34
C PRO A 53 -13.01 15.10 -0.42
N LYS A 54 -12.21 16.09 -0.81
CA LYS A 54 -11.09 16.55 0.01
C LYS A 54 -11.61 17.11 1.34
N GLN A 55 -11.07 16.60 2.44
CA GLN A 55 -11.36 17.13 3.77
C GLN A 55 -10.22 18.07 4.18
N HIS A 56 -10.52 19.35 4.34
CA HIS A 56 -9.55 20.38 4.76
C HIS A 56 -9.44 20.44 6.29
N SER A 57 -9.13 19.32 6.92
CA SER A 57 -8.79 19.25 8.34
C SER A 57 -7.32 18.86 8.48
N LEU A 58 -6.51 19.73 9.08
CA LEU A 58 -5.16 19.37 9.49
C LEU A 58 -5.27 18.56 10.79
N PRO A 59 -4.69 17.35 10.87
CA PRO A 59 -4.69 16.59 12.11
C PRO A 59 -3.89 17.31 13.19
N HIS A 60 -4.27 17.11 14.44
CA HIS A 60 -3.47 17.55 15.57
C HIS A 60 -2.20 16.68 15.71
N TRP A 61 -1.13 17.24 16.26
CA TRP A 61 0.15 16.52 16.43
C TRP A 61 0.00 15.18 17.18
N ASP A 62 -0.82 15.16 18.22
CA ASP A 62 -1.10 13.95 19.01
C ASP A 62 -1.79 12.85 18.18
N GLU A 63 -2.57 13.22 17.16
CA GLU A 63 -3.22 12.28 16.24
C GLU A 63 -2.19 11.67 15.28
N ILE A 64 -1.21 12.46 14.83
CA ILE A 64 -0.12 12.00 13.94
C ILE A 64 0.74 10.96 14.67
N GLU A 65 1.15 11.22 15.92
CA GLU A 65 1.96 10.28 16.70
C GLU A 65 1.27 8.92 16.88
N LYS A 66 -0.06 8.93 17.04
CA LYS A 66 -0.87 7.71 17.14
C LYS A 66 -0.99 6.96 15.80
N MET A 67 -0.94 7.65 14.67
CA MET A 67 -1.05 7.04 13.33
C MET A 67 0.23 6.35 12.88
N PHE A 68 1.39 6.79 13.38
CA PHE A 68 2.72 6.28 13.01
C PHE A 68 3.43 5.54 14.14
N SER A 69 2.74 5.27 15.25
CA SER A 69 3.27 4.38 16.27
C SER A 69 3.37 2.98 15.66
N GLU A 70 4.58 2.43 15.61
CA GLU A 70 4.79 1.05 15.19
C GLU A 70 4.09 0.13 16.21
N ASP A 71 3.04 -0.58 15.77
CA ASP A 71 2.55 -1.74 16.50
C ASP A 71 3.72 -2.75 16.55
N GLY A 72 4.32 -2.90 17.73
CA GLY A 72 5.57 -3.61 17.95
C GLY A 72 5.56 -5.07 17.48
N GLU A 73 6.72 -5.46 16.93
CA GLU A 73 7.25 -6.82 16.63
C GLU A 73 6.37 -7.80 15.82
#